data_AF-A0A367ESJ2-F1
#
_entry.id   AF-A0A367ESJ2-F1
#
_cell.length_a   1.000
_cell.length_b   1.000
_cell.length_c   1.000
_cell.angle_alpha   90.00
_cell.angle_beta   90.00
_cell.angle_gamma   90.00
#
_symmetry.space_group_name_H-M   'P 1'
#
loop_
_entity.id
_entity.type
_entity.pdbx_description
1 polymer ?
#
loop_
_entity_poly.entity_id
_entity_poly.type
_entity_poly.pdbx_seq_one_letter_code
_entity_poly.pdbx_strand_id
1 'polypeptide(L)'
;MSEQVHNRLAVVRAERKVSRQALATAVGAHYQTIGYIERGQYNPSLDLALRIAAHFRLPVEALFSLEPFRPLTDELYGGPADGTGSADDTGRTPR
;
A
#
# COMPACT_ATOMS: atom_id res chain seq x y z
N MET A 1 4.04 -3.58 20.35
CA MET A 1 4.69 -2.72 19.34
C MET A 1 3.57 -1.98 18.63
N SER A 2 3.63 -0.66 18.50
CA SER A 2 2.60 0.06 17.73
C SER A 2 2.84 -0.26 16.25
N GLU A 3 1.99 -1.08 15.65
CA GLU A 3 2.09 -1.41 14.23
C GLU A 3 1.73 -0.18 13.41
N GLN A 4 2.75 0.54 12.96
CA GLN A 4 2.61 1.70 12.12
C GLN A 4 2.23 1.24 10.71
N VAL A 5 1.15 1.79 10.16
CA VAL A 5 0.72 1.43 8.81
C VAL A 5 1.59 2.18 7.80
N HIS A 6 2.32 1.44 6.97
CA HIS A 6 3.02 1.98 5.83
C HIS A 6 2.00 2.38 4.76
N ASN A 7 2.25 3.47 4.03
CA ASN A 7 1.35 3.92 2.98
C ASN A 7 2.08 4.49 1.75
N ARG A 8 1.44 4.38 0.59
CA ARG A 8 1.84 4.99 -0.69
C ARG A 8 0.92 6.13 -1.12
N LEU A 9 0.12 6.67 -0.19
CA LEU A 9 -0.95 7.61 -0.53
C LEU A 9 -0.44 8.87 -1.23
N ALA A 10 0.68 9.43 -0.76
CA ALA A 10 1.27 10.62 -1.37
C ALA A 10 1.70 10.37 -2.82
N VAL A 11 2.29 9.19 -3.08
CA VAL A 11 2.76 8.77 -4.41
C VAL A 11 1.58 8.61 -5.35
N VAL A 12 0.60 7.78 -4.99
CA VAL A 12 -0.59 7.53 -5.81
C VAL A 12 -1.35 8.84 -6.08
N ARG A 13 -1.48 9.70 -5.07
CA ARG A 13 -2.16 10.97 -5.24
C ARG A 13 -1.42 11.89 -6.23
N ALA A 14 -0.09 11.94 -6.18
CA ALA A 14 0.72 12.71 -7.12
C ALA A 14 0.63 12.16 -8.55
N GLU A 15 0.72 10.84 -8.73
CA GLU A 15 0.57 10.15 -10.03
C GLU A 15 -0.79 10.46 -10.68
N ARG A 16 -1.85 10.50 -9.87
CA ARG A 16 -3.22 10.79 -10.32
C ARG A 16 -3.53 12.29 -10.39
N LYS A 17 -2.56 13.16 -10.10
CA LYS A 17 -2.70 14.63 -10.08
C LYS A 17 -3.84 15.12 -9.16
N VAL A 18 -4.11 14.41 -8.08
CA VAL A 18 -5.13 14.77 -7.10
C VAL A 18 -4.50 15.66 -6.02
N SER A 19 -5.16 16.73 -5.59
CA SER A 19 -4.68 17.51 -4.44
C SER A 19 -5.14 16.87 -3.13
N ARG A 20 -4.43 17.11 -2.01
CA ARG A 20 -4.89 16.63 -0.69
C ARG A 20 -6.29 17.13 -0.36
N GLN A 21 -6.61 18.37 -0.75
CA GLN A 21 -7.93 18.96 -0.55
C GLN A 21 -8.99 18.26 -1.38
N ALA A 22 -8.72 17.99 -2.66
CA ALA A 22 -9.65 17.25 -3.52
C ALA A 22 -9.91 15.84 -2.97
N LEU A 23 -8.87 15.14 -2.53
CA LEU A 23 -9.02 13.81 -1.91
C LEU A 23 -9.84 13.91 -0.62
N ALA A 24 -9.51 14.83 0.27
CA ALA A 24 -10.21 15.03 1.54
C ALA A 24 -11.71 15.28 1.33
N THR A 25 -12.07 16.14 0.37
CA THR A 25 -13.45 16.37 -0.01
C THR A 25 -14.11 15.11 -0.55
N ALA A 26 -13.46 14.39 -1.47
CA ALA A 26 -14.02 13.20 -2.11
C ALA A 26 -14.27 12.04 -1.11
N VAL A 27 -13.42 11.90 -0.10
CA VAL A 27 -13.53 10.83 0.90
C VAL A 27 -14.18 11.29 2.21
N GLY A 28 -14.70 12.52 2.27
CA GLY A 28 -15.36 13.06 3.47
C GLY A 28 -14.45 13.06 4.71
N ALA A 29 -13.19 13.48 4.54
CA ALA A 29 -12.20 13.61 5.62
C ALA A 29 -11.71 15.06 5.75
N HIS A 30 -11.08 15.37 6.88
CA HIS A 30 -10.43 16.66 7.05
C HIS A 30 -9.12 16.72 6.24
N TYR A 31 -8.80 17.87 5.64
CA TYR A 31 -7.59 18.05 4.84
C TYR A 31 -6.31 17.64 5.59
N GLN A 32 -6.22 18.00 6.87
CA GLN A 32 -5.07 17.66 7.70
C GLN A 32 -4.94 16.15 7.91
N THR A 33 -6.06 15.40 7.98
CA THR A 33 -6.05 13.94 8.10
C THR A 33 -5.30 13.30 6.94
N ILE A 34 -5.55 13.74 5.70
CA ILE A 34 -4.80 13.25 4.53
C ILE A 34 -3.31 13.53 4.69
N GLY A 35 -2.95 14.73 5.15
CA GLY A 35 -1.55 15.08 5.41
C GLY A 35 -0.90 14.22 6.51
N TYR A 36 -1.62 13.90 7.58
CA TYR A 36 -1.13 13.05 8.66
C TYR A 36 -0.93 11.60 8.21
N ILE A 37 -1.86 11.06 7.39
CA ILE A 37 -1.73 9.73 6.79
C ILE A 37 -0.47 9.68 5.91
N GLU A 38 -0.32 10.63 4.99
CA GLU A 38 0.83 10.65 4.07
C GLU A 38 2.20 10.70 4.78
N ARG A 39 2.26 11.29 5.98
CA ARG A 39 3.49 11.34 6.80
C ARG A 39 3.63 10.16 7.77
N GLY A 40 2.70 9.21 7.76
CA GLY A 40 2.67 8.08 8.70
C GLY A 40 2.37 8.49 10.15
N GLN A 41 1.85 9.71 10.37
CA GLN A 41 1.53 10.25 11.69
C GLN A 41 0.15 9.82 12.18
N TYR A 42 -0.66 9.22 11.30
CA TYR A 42 -2.00 8.76 11.61
C TYR A 42 -2.31 7.49 10.81
N ASN A 43 -2.68 6.42 11.50
CA ASN A 43 -3.23 5.23 10.88
C ASN A 43 -4.71 5.50 10.56
N PRO A 44 -5.15 5.42 9.29
CA PRO A 44 -6.56 5.60 8.97
C PRO A 44 -7.41 4.50 9.60
N SER A 45 -8.67 4.80 9.93
CA SER A 45 -9.66 3.76 10.19
C SER A 45 -9.85 2.89 8.95
N LEU A 46 -10.32 1.65 9.13
CA LEU A 46 -10.64 0.76 8.01
C LEU A 46 -11.61 1.43 7.01
N ASP A 47 -12.64 2.11 7.51
CA ASP A 47 -13.58 2.88 6.69
C ASP A 47 -12.88 3.93 5.80
N LEU A 48 -12.00 4.76 6.38
CA LEU A 48 -11.31 5.79 5.63
C LEU A 48 -10.35 5.18 4.60
N ALA A 49 -9.65 4.11 4.98
CA ALA A 49 -8.76 3.38 4.06
C ALA A 49 -9.53 2.82 2.86
N LEU A 50 -10.69 2.20 3.08
CA LEU A 50 -11.56 1.67 2.02
C LEU A 50 -12.13 2.77 1.12
N ARG A 51 -12.56 3.91 1.68
CA ARG A 51 -13.03 5.05 0.88
C ARG A 51 -11.93 5.64 0.00
N ILE A 52 -10.71 5.76 0.51
CA ILE A 52 -9.55 6.21 -0.28
C ILE A 52 -9.23 5.20 -1.40
N ALA A 53 -9.22 3.90 -1.09
CA ALA A 53 -8.99 2.84 -2.07
C ALA A 53 -10.05 2.87 -3.20
N ALA A 54 -11.32 3.01 -2.84
CA ALA A 54 -12.42 3.14 -3.78
C ALA A 54 -12.27 4.39 -4.68
N HIS A 55 -11.89 5.54 -4.11
CA HIS A 55 -11.65 6.78 -4.88
C HIS A 55 -10.60 6.57 -5.98
N PHE A 56 -9.51 5.85 -5.68
CA PHE A 56 -8.44 5.57 -6.65
C PHE A 56 -8.69 4.33 -7.52
N ARG A 57 -9.76 3.57 -7.24
CA ARG A 57 -10.07 2.26 -7.87
C ARG A 57 -8.88 1.29 -7.75
N LEU A 58 -8.33 1.21 -6.56
CA LEU A 58 -7.24 0.31 -6.20
C LEU A 58 -7.65 -0.57 -5.02
N PRO A 59 -7.07 -1.76 -4.86
CA PRO A 59 -7.20 -2.52 -3.62
C PRO A 59 -6.56 -1.73 -2.45
N VAL A 60 -7.02 -1.96 -1.22
CA VAL A 60 -6.52 -1.22 -0.05
C VAL A 60 -5.04 -1.50 0.20
N GLU A 61 -4.60 -2.72 -0.12
CA GLU A 61 -3.22 -3.21 -0.02
C GLU A 61 -2.25 -2.50 -0.96
N ALA A 62 -2.75 -1.92 -2.07
CA ALA A 62 -1.93 -1.09 -2.95
C ALA A 62 -1.61 0.28 -2.33
N LEU A 63 -2.37 0.69 -1.31
CA LEU A 63 -2.23 1.99 -0.64
C LEU A 63 -1.65 1.88 0.76
N PHE A 64 -1.95 0.80 1.48
CA PHE A 64 -1.63 0.60 2.89
C PHE A 64 -1.09 -0.80 3.13
N SER A 65 -0.12 -0.94 4.02
CA SER A 65 0.51 -2.22 4.36
C SER A 65 1.02 -2.21 5.80
N LEU A 66 1.06 -3.37 6.44
CA LEU A 66 1.75 -3.55 7.72
C LEU A 66 3.26 -3.73 7.53
N GLU A 67 3.69 -4.06 6.32
CA GLU A 67 5.10 -4.15 5.93
C GLU A 67 5.51 -2.95 5.05
N PRO A 68 6.78 -2.50 5.12
CA PRO A 68 7.30 -1.48 4.23
C PRO A 68 7.11 -1.86 2.76
N PHE A 69 6.64 -0.91 1.97
CA PHE A 69 6.57 -1.09 0.53
C PHE A 69 7.98 -1.14 -0.07
N ARG A 70 8.26 -2.17 -0.88
CA ARG A 70 9.49 -2.22 -1.67
C ARG A 70 9.56 -1.02 -2.63
N PRO A 71 10.73 -0.42 -2.86
CA PRO A 71 10.89 0.57 -3.92
C PRO A 71 10.61 -0.05 -5.30
N LEU A 72 9.95 0.70 -6.19
CA LEU A 72 9.67 0.23 -7.56
C LEU A 72 10.95 -0.09 -8.34
N THR A 73 12.04 0.63 -8.06
CA THR A 73 13.37 0.36 -8.65
C THR A 73 13.85 -1.05 -8.32
N ASP A 74 13.59 -1.53 -7.12
CA ASP A 74 14.04 -2.84 -6.65
C ASP A 74 13.17 -3.94 -7.29
N GLU A 75 11.88 -3.69 -7.46
CA GLU A 75 10.97 -4.59 -8.17
C GLU A 75 11.33 -4.73 -9.67
N LEU A 76 11.75 -3.64 -10.32
CA LEU A 76 12.06 -3.63 -11.75
C LEU A 76 13.51 -4.02 -12.08
N TYR A 77 14.47 -3.70 -11.21
CA TYR A 77 15.91 -3.83 -11.48
C TYR A 77 16.70 -4.56 -10.40
N GLY A 78 16.08 -4.97 -9.28
CA GLY A 78 16.76 -5.61 -8.14
C GLY A 78 17.29 -7.02 -8.41
N GLY A 79 17.25 -7.51 -9.66
CA GLY A 79 17.51 -8.91 -10.00
C GLY A 79 16.48 -9.86 -9.36
N PRO A 80 16.54 -11.17 -9.65
CA PRO A 80 15.74 -12.13 -8.90
C PRO A 80 16.21 -12.11 -7.44
N ALA A 81 15.49 -11.38 -6.60
CA ALA A 81 15.68 -11.43 -5.15
C ALA A 81 15.27 -12.84 -4.69
N ASP A 82 16.30 -13.63 -4.43
CA ASP A 82 16.31 -14.87 -3.66
C ASP A 82 15.43 -16.01 -4.18
N GLY A 83 16.09 -16.95 -4.86
CA GLY A 83 15.63 -18.32 -5.00
C GLY A 83 15.41 -18.95 -3.63
N THR A 84 14.19 -18.81 -3.10
CA THR A 84 13.69 -19.70 -2.07
C THR A 84 13.00 -20.82 -2.82
N GLY A 85 13.69 -21.95 -2.94
CA GLY A 85 13.15 -23.16 -3.51
C GLY A 85 11.84 -23.51 -2.81
N SER A 86 10.74 -23.42 -3.56
CA SER A 86 9.56 -24.20 -3.21
C SER A 86 9.95 -25.65 -3.44
N ALA A 87 10.21 -26.33 -2.33
CA ALA A 87 10.19 -27.77 -2.24
C ALA A 87 8.78 -28.23 -2.62
N ASP A 88 8.53 -28.41 -3.91
CA ASP A 88 7.56 -29.42 -4.37
C ASP A 88 8.36 -30.70 -4.64
N ASP A 89 8.74 -31.38 -3.55
CA ASP A 89 8.96 -32.82 -3.55
C ASP A 89 7.60 -33.46 -3.89
N THR A 90 7.31 -33.47 -5.19
CA THR A 90 6.22 -34.23 -5.75
C THR A 90 6.51 -35.68 -5.41
N GLY A 91 5.77 -36.20 -4.43
CA GLY A 91 5.86 -37.55 -3.92
C GLY A 91 6.14 -38.55 -5.04
N ARG A 92 7.40 -38.98 -5.12
CA ARG A 92 7.82 -40.08 -5.97
C ARG A 92 7.42 -41.37 -5.27
N THR A 93 6.27 -41.91 -5.64
CA THR A 93 6.04 -43.35 -5.62
C THR A 93 5.16 -43.68 -6.82
N PRO A 94 5.70 -44.45 -7.77
CA PRO A 94 5.34 -45.88 -7.73
C PRO A 94 6.51 -46.80 -8.12
N ARG A 95 6.63 -47.91 -7.37
CA ARG A 95 7.08 -49.21 -7.89
C ARG A 95 6.10 -50.26 -7.39
#